data_AF-A0A957HMY2-F1
#
_entry.id   AF-A0A957HMY2-F1
#
_cell.length_a   1.000
_cell.length_b   1.000
_cell.length_c   1.000
_cell.angle_alpha   90.00
_cell.angle_beta   90.00
_cell.angle_gamma   90.00
#
_symmetry.space_group_name_H-M   'P 1'
#
loop_
_entity.id
_entity.type
_entity.pdbx_description
1 polymer ?
#
loop_
_entity_poly.entity_id
_entity_poly.type
_entity_poly.pdbx_seq_one_letter_code
_entity_poly.pdbx_strand_id
1 'polypeptide(L)'
;MANRLISRATGVELHDYGCSLKAYRREVLTNTKLYGEMHRFIPALASRYGVKVAEVPVNHRARRYGQSKYGLSRVIRVILDLLTVKFLLDFATRPMQIFGLMGLTTFSAGIVIAGYLTALRLFFSEGLRDRPLLLLAILLIVIGVQLLIMGLLGELIIRTYYETQDKPIYTVREIIDTQEN
;
A
#
# COMPACT_ATOMS: atom_id res chain seq x y z
N MET A 1 -6.28 -19.12 2.42
CA MET A 1 -6.11 -18.02 3.40
C MET A 1 -5.70 -16.69 2.75
N ALA A 2 -4.69 -16.67 1.87
CA ALA A 2 -4.25 -15.44 1.18
C ALA A 2 -5.38 -14.74 0.39
N ASN A 3 -6.19 -15.48 -0.38
CA ASN A 3 -7.28 -14.89 -1.19
C ASN A 3 -8.38 -14.21 -0.36
N ARG A 4 -8.72 -14.76 0.82
CA ARG A 4 -9.65 -14.10 1.76
C ARG A 4 -9.08 -12.81 2.37
N LEU A 5 -7.76 -12.76 2.56
CA LEU A 5 -7.06 -11.56 3.03
C LEU A 5 -7.03 -10.47 1.95
N ILE A 6 -6.73 -10.85 0.70
CA ILE A 6 -6.76 -9.93 -0.46
C ILE A 6 -8.18 -9.42 -0.68
N SER A 7 -9.18 -10.28 -0.60
CA SER A 7 -10.58 -9.91 -0.78
C SER A 7 -11.06 -8.89 0.26
N ARG A 8 -10.75 -9.11 1.55
CA ARG A 8 -11.06 -8.14 2.61
C ARG A 8 -10.27 -6.84 2.50
N ALA A 9 -9.03 -6.88 2.03
CA ALA A 9 -8.20 -5.69 1.89
C ALA A 9 -8.53 -4.85 0.65
N THR A 10 -9.05 -5.47 -0.41
CA THR A 10 -9.35 -4.79 -1.69
C THR A 10 -10.83 -4.52 -1.90
N GLY A 11 -11.72 -5.04 -1.04
CA GLY A 11 -13.17 -4.90 -1.18
C GLY A 11 -13.77 -5.66 -2.37
N VAL A 12 -12.96 -6.48 -3.06
CA VAL A 12 -13.40 -7.31 -4.19
C VAL A 12 -13.52 -8.74 -3.70
N GLU A 13 -14.68 -9.36 -3.80
CA GLU A 13 -14.82 -10.79 -3.53
C GLU A 13 -14.35 -11.60 -4.72
N LEU A 14 -13.09 -12.05 -4.67
CA LEU A 14 -12.50 -13.01 -5.61
C LEU A 14 -12.00 -14.23 -4.84
N HIS A 15 -12.43 -15.42 -5.26
CA HIS A 15 -11.96 -16.69 -4.74
C HIS A 15 -10.53 -16.97 -5.19
N ASP A 16 -10.12 -16.50 -6.38
CA ASP A 16 -8.79 -16.73 -6.92
C ASP A 16 -8.16 -15.52 -7.65
N TYR A 17 -7.43 -14.71 -6.88
CA TYR A 17 -6.57 -13.66 -7.43
C TYR A 17 -5.40 -14.23 -8.25
N GLY A 18 -4.94 -15.44 -7.93
CA GLY A 18 -3.76 -16.08 -8.50
C GLY A 18 -4.00 -16.78 -9.84
N CYS A 19 -5.26 -16.94 -10.26
CA CYS A 19 -5.58 -17.49 -11.57
C CYS A 19 -5.00 -16.61 -12.68
N SER A 20 -4.12 -17.16 -13.50
CA SER A 20 -3.48 -16.45 -14.62
C SER A 20 -4.39 -16.26 -15.83
N LEU A 21 -5.49 -17.02 -15.91
CA LEU A 21 -6.47 -16.90 -16.97
C LEU A 21 -7.46 -15.79 -16.61
N LYS A 22 -7.26 -14.61 -17.22
CA LYS A 22 -8.09 -13.42 -17.01
C LYS A 22 -8.41 -12.78 -18.36
N ALA A 23 -9.65 -12.36 -18.55
CA ALA A 23 -10.10 -11.66 -19.75
C ALA A 23 -10.59 -10.25 -19.38
N TYR A 24 -10.19 -9.25 -20.15
CA TYR A 24 -10.51 -7.84 -19.88
C TYR A 24 -11.04 -7.19 -21.16
N ARG A 25 -11.99 -6.26 -21.00
CA ARG A 25 -12.36 -5.34 -22.09
C ARG A 25 -11.22 -4.35 -22.31
N ARG A 26 -10.95 -4.00 -23.56
CA ARG A 26 -9.87 -3.07 -23.95
C ARG A 26 -9.94 -1.74 -23.19
N GLU A 27 -11.15 -1.23 -22.98
CA GLU A 27 -11.41 0.00 -22.22
C GLU A 27 -10.84 -0.03 -20.79
N VAL A 28 -10.84 -1.19 -20.13
CA VAL A 28 -10.33 -1.36 -18.75
C VAL A 28 -8.80 -1.27 -18.70
N LEU A 29 -8.13 -1.78 -19.74
CA LEU A 29 -6.67 -1.85 -19.82
C LEU A 29 -6.05 -0.58 -20.42
N THR A 30 -6.82 0.19 -21.20
CA THR A 30 -6.30 1.37 -21.91
C THR A 30 -5.79 2.45 -20.95
N ASN A 31 -6.43 2.57 -19.77
CA ASN A 31 -6.08 3.58 -18.77
C ASN A 31 -5.21 3.05 -17.61
N THR A 32 -4.97 1.74 -17.52
CA THR A 32 -4.17 1.13 -16.45
C THR A 32 -2.71 0.95 -16.88
N LYS A 33 -1.82 1.83 -16.40
CA LYS A 33 -0.37 1.60 -16.49
C LYS A 33 0.03 0.55 -15.44
N LEU A 34 0.35 -0.66 -15.90
CA LEU A 34 0.80 -1.74 -15.02
C LEU A 34 2.31 -1.64 -14.83
N TYR A 35 2.76 -1.60 -13.57
CA TYR A 35 4.18 -1.55 -13.22
C TYR A 35 4.61 -2.88 -12.58
N GLY A 36 5.67 -3.51 -13.10
CA GLY A 36 6.24 -4.75 -12.54
C GLY A 36 5.24 -5.89 -12.32
N GLU A 37 5.13 -6.38 -11.08
CA GLU A 37 4.27 -7.50 -10.68
C GLU A 37 2.79 -7.12 -10.48
N MET A 38 2.39 -5.87 -10.82
CA MET A 38 1.02 -5.38 -10.63
C MET A 38 -0.04 -6.04 -11.52
N HIS A 39 0.37 -6.85 -12.50
CA HIS A 39 -0.53 -7.63 -13.34
C HIS A 39 -1.45 -8.58 -12.54
N ARG A 40 -1.03 -8.98 -11.34
CA ARG A 40 -1.84 -9.81 -10.42
C ARG A 40 -2.98 -9.03 -9.76
N PHE A 41 -2.89 -7.69 -9.74
CA PHE A 41 -3.80 -6.79 -9.03
C PHE A 41 -4.69 -5.97 -9.96
N ILE A 42 -4.66 -6.23 -11.28
CA ILE A 42 -5.56 -5.62 -12.26
C ILE A 42 -7.03 -5.71 -11.80
N PRO A 43 -7.56 -6.85 -11.30
CA PRO A 43 -8.95 -6.90 -10.86
C PRO A 43 -9.27 -5.97 -9.68
N ALA A 44 -8.33 -5.84 -8.73
CA ALA A 44 -8.50 -4.96 -7.58
C ALA A 44 -8.42 -3.48 -7.97
N LEU A 45 -7.52 -3.13 -8.89
CA LEU A 45 -7.40 -1.78 -9.42
C LEU A 45 -8.60 -1.41 -10.31
N ALA A 46 -9.08 -2.33 -11.14
CA ALA A 46 -10.25 -2.14 -12.00
C ALA A 46 -11.54 -1.94 -11.20
N SER A 47 -11.69 -2.55 -10.02
CA SER A 47 -12.87 -2.35 -9.17
C SER A 47 -13.01 -0.89 -8.70
N ARG A 48 -11.89 -0.20 -8.44
CA ARG A 48 -11.92 1.25 -8.10
C ARG A 48 -12.40 2.13 -9.26
N TYR A 49 -12.24 1.67 -10.50
CA TYR A 49 -12.79 2.32 -11.69
C TYR A 49 -14.26 1.93 -11.96
N GLY A 50 -14.92 1.23 -11.04
CA GLY A 50 -16.33 0.83 -11.18
C GLY A 50 -16.56 -0.34 -12.14
N VAL A 51 -15.49 -1.05 -12.53
CA VAL A 51 -15.59 -2.21 -13.43
C VAL A 51 -16.18 -3.39 -12.66
N LYS A 52 -17.23 -3.99 -13.21
CA LYS A 52 -17.80 -5.24 -12.67
C LYS A 52 -16.86 -6.39 -12.99
N VAL A 53 -16.38 -7.07 -11.95
CA VAL A 53 -15.56 -8.27 -12.06
C VAL A 53 -16.45 -9.49 -11.79
N ALA A 54 -16.34 -10.53 -12.62
CA ALA A 54 -17.04 -11.78 -12.45
C ALA A 54 -16.05 -12.95 -12.53
N GLU A 55 -16.26 -13.98 -11.71
CA GLU A 55 -15.50 -15.23 -11.76
C GLU A 55 -16.28 -16.26 -12.58
N VAL A 56 -15.61 -16.87 -13.56
CA VAL A 56 -16.17 -17.97 -14.34
C VAL A 56 -15.39 -19.24 -13.96
N PRO A 57 -16.06 -20.33 -13.52
CA PRO A 57 -15.38 -21.57 -13.18
C PRO A 57 -14.70 -22.15 -14.41
N VAL A 58 -13.39 -22.39 -14.31
CA VAL A 58 -12.59 -22.98 -15.36
C VAL A 58 -12.01 -24.32 -14.91
N ASN A 59 -11.95 -25.27 -15.83
CA ASN A 59 -11.56 -26.63 -15.53
C ASN A 59 -10.02 -26.73 -15.39
N HIS A 60 -9.51 -26.69 -14.17
CA HIS A 60 -8.07 -26.75 -13.90
C HIS A 60 -7.60 -28.22 -13.90
N ARG A 61 -6.77 -28.60 -14.88
CA ARG A 61 -6.20 -29.95 -14.96
C ARG A 61 -4.91 -30.03 -14.15
N ALA A 62 -4.72 -31.15 -13.43
CA ALA A 62 -3.49 -31.41 -12.69
C ALA A 62 -2.27 -31.39 -13.63
N ARG A 63 -1.22 -30.69 -13.19
CA ARG A 63 0.03 -30.59 -13.94
C ARG A 63 0.67 -31.98 -14.09
N ARG A 64 0.86 -32.44 -15.32
CA ARG A 64 1.47 -33.75 -15.61
C ARG A 64 3.00 -33.74 -15.60
N TYR A 65 3.64 -32.59 -15.82
CA TYR A 65 5.10 -32.47 -15.92
C TYR A 65 5.66 -31.19 -15.28
N GLY A 66 6.82 -31.31 -14.63
CA GLY A 66 7.55 -30.22 -13.97
C GLY A 66 7.24 -30.07 -12.47
N GLN A 67 8.15 -29.45 -11.73
CA GLN A 67 7.96 -29.21 -10.29
C GLN A 67 7.19 -27.90 -10.02
N SER A 68 6.48 -27.88 -8.89
CA SER A 68 5.82 -26.69 -8.37
C SER A 68 6.86 -25.62 -8.01
N LYS A 69 6.75 -24.42 -8.60
CA LYS A 69 7.58 -23.26 -8.22
C LYS A 69 7.10 -22.58 -6.92
N TYR A 70 6.14 -23.17 -6.20
CA TYR A 70 5.66 -22.67 -4.91
C TYR A 70 6.61 -23.12 -3.79
N GLY A 71 7.60 -22.27 -3.50
CA GLY A 71 8.47 -22.41 -2.32
C GLY A 71 8.04 -21.50 -1.17
N LEU A 72 8.63 -21.71 0.02
CA LEU A 72 8.40 -20.89 1.22
C LEU A 72 8.76 -19.40 0.98
N SER A 73 9.74 -19.12 0.13
CA SER A 73 10.12 -17.78 -0.33
C SER A 73 8.99 -17.03 -1.06
N ARG A 74 8.05 -17.77 -1.66
CA ARG A 74 6.89 -17.18 -2.34
C ARG A 74 5.86 -16.67 -1.35
N VAL A 75 5.75 -17.26 -0.15
CA VAL A 75 4.81 -16.80 0.89
C VAL A 75 5.20 -15.40 1.38
N ILE A 76 6.49 -15.17 1.66
CA ILE A 76 7.00 -13.85 2.07
C ILE A 76 6.76 -12.83 0.96
N ARG A 77 7.05 -13.19 -0.29
CA ARG A 77 6.80 -12.30 -1.45
C ARG A 77 5.32 -11.95 -1.59
N VAL A 78 4.42 -12.91 -1.41
CA VAL A 78 2.97 -12.66 -1.45
C VAL A 78 2.52 -11.72 -0.33
N ILE A 79 3.08 -11.84 0.88
CA ILE A 79 2.77 -10.92 1.99
C ILE A 79 3.27 -9.50 1.68
N LEU A 80 4.51 -9.36 1.18
CA LEU A 80 5.06 -8.06 0.80
C LEU A 80 4.28 -7.44 -0.37
N ASP A 81 3.89 -8.24 -1.37
CA ASP A 81 3.05 -7.80 -2.49
C ASP A 81 1.67 -7.34 -1.99
N LEU A 82 1.05 -8.07 -1.05
CA LEU A 82 -0.22 -7.68 -0.43
C LEU A 82 -0.11 -6.35 0.31
N LEU A 83 0.94 -6.18 1.11
CA LEU A 83 1.19 -4.95 1.85
C LEU A 83 1.40 -3.78 0.89
N THR A 84 2.15 -4.00 -0.19
CA THR A 84 2.35 -3.02 -1.26
C THR A 84 1.03 -2.64 -1.92
N VAL A 85 0.17 -3.61 -2.23
CA VAL A 85 -1.12 -3.35 -2.89
C VAL A 85 -2.08 -2.63 -1.98
N LYS A 86 -2.19 -3.06 -0.72
CA LYS A 86 -3.00 -2.35 0.26
C LYS A 86 -2.50 -0.91 0.43
N PHE A 87 -1.18 -0.74 0.53
CA PHE A 87 -0.56 0.58 0.58
C PHE A 87 -0.92 1.44 -0.65
N LEU A 88 -0.80 0.87 -1.86
CA LEU A 88 -1.12 1.57 -3.10
C LEU A 88 -2.62 1.89 -3.23
N LEU A 89 -3.50 1.01 -2.77
CA LEU A 89 -4.95 1.21 -2.89
C LEU A 89 -5.48 2.22 -1.89
N ASP A 90 -5.04 2.12 -0.63
CA ASP A 90 -5.57 2.91 0.48
C ASP A 90 -4.85 4.25 0.63
N PHE A 91 -3.57 4.31 0.26
CA PHE A 91 -2.69 5.43 0.67
C PHE A 91 -1.83 6.02 -0.44
N ALA A 92 -1.82 5.48 -1.67
CA ALA A 92 -1.08 6.10 -2.77
C ALA A 92 -1.47 7.56 -2.98
N THR A 93 -2.73 7.93 -2.73
CA THR A 93 -3.21 9.31 -2.91
C THR A 93 -2.86 10.24 -1.75
N ARG A 94 -2.50 9.72 -0.56
CA ARG A 94 -2.24 10.50 0.66
C ARG A 94 -1.19 9.83 1.56
N PRO A 95 0.05 9.64 1.07
CA PRO A 95 1.12 8.95 1.82
C PRO A 95 1.44 9.62 3.16
N MET A 96 1.24 10.94 3.27
CA MET A 96 1.44 11.68 4.53
C MET A 96 0.54 11.18 5.66
N GLN A 97 -0.64 10.60 5.39
CA GLN A 97 -1.54 10.15 6.45
C GLN A 97 -1.01 8.94 7.22
N ILE A 98 -0.32 7.98 6.57
CA ILE A 98 0.29 6.86 7.29
C ILE A 98 1.59 7.29 7.95
N PHE A 99 2.54 7.74 7.13
CA PHE A 99 3.90 8.00 7.60
C PHE A 99 3.93 9.20 8.55
N GLY A 100 3.03 10.17 8.34
CA GLY A 100 2.80 11.27 9.27
C GLY A 100 2.28 10.79 10.62
N LEU A 101 1.26 9.94 10.65
CA LEU A 101 0.71 9.41 11.90
C LEU A 101 1.71 8.51 12.65
N MET A 102 2.36 7.59 11.93
CA MET A 102 3.40 6.73 12.51
C MET A 102 4.62 7.53 12.98
N GLY A 103 5.04 8.53 12.21
CA GLY A 103 6.15 9.42 12.57
C GLY A 103 5.82 10.26 13.79
N LEU A 104 4.63 10.86 13.84
CA LEU A 104 4.19 11.69 14.96
C LEU A 104 4.06 10.87 16.25
N THR A 105 3.41 9.71 16.19
CA THR A 105 3.27 8.83 17.38
C THR A 105 4.63 8.37 17.91
N THR A 106 5.53 7.96 17.03
CA THR A 106 6.88 7.50 17.40
C THR A 106 7.74 8.64 17.95
N PHE A 107 7.69 9.81 17.29
CA PHE A 107 8.38 11.02 17.74
C PHE A 107 7.89 11.47 19.12
N SER A 108 6.56 11.57 19.31
CA SER A 108 5.96 11.94 20.58
C SER A 108 6.34 10.97 21.70
N ALA A 109 6.35 9.66 21.44
CA ALA A 109 6.81 8.67 22.42
C ALA A 109 8.28 8.90 22.82
N GLY A 110 9.16 9.18 21.84
CA GLY A 110 10.56 9.53 22.11
C GLY A 110 10.71 10.81 22.95
N ILE A 111 9.93 11.85 22.65
CA ILE A 111 9.90 13.11 23.41
C ILE A 111 9.42 12.89 24.85
N VAL A 112 8.40 12.06 25.06
CA VAL A 112 7.90 11.75 26.41
C VAL A 112 8.97 11.04 27.25
N ILE A 113 9.67 10.05 26.67
CA ILE A 113 10.77 9.35 27.36
C ILE A 113 11.93 10.30 27.64
N ALA A 114 12.32 11.12 26.67
CA ALA A 114 13.39 12.11 26.85
C ALA A 114 13.03 13.13 27.94
N GLY A 115 11.79 13.62 27.94
CA GLY A 115 11.27 14.54 28.96
C GLY A 115 11.28 13.92 30.36
N TYR A 116 10.84 12.67 30.47
CA TYR A 116 10.89 11.92 31.74
C TYR A 116 12.32 11.79 32.27
N LEU A 117 13.28 11.40 31.43
CA LEU A 117 14.69 11.29 31.83
C LEU A 117 15.31 12.64 32.19
N THR A 118 14.91 13.70 31.49
CA THR A 118 15.35 15.07 31.79
C THR A 118 14.80 15.54 33.13
N ALA A 119 13.54 15.25 33.44
CA ALA A 119 12.95 15.56 34.75
C ALA A 119 13.66 14.81 35.89
N LEU A 120 13.93 13.51 35.72
CA LEU A 120 14.71 12.73 36.70
C LEU A 120 16.09 13.35 36.95
N ARG A 121 16.76 13.82 35.90
CA ARG A 121 18.06 14.48 36.05
C ARG A 121 17.97 15.78 36.86
N LEU A 122 16.98 16.61 36.57
CA LEU A 122 16.87 17.93 37.17
C LEU A 122 16.39 17.88 38.63
N PHE A 123 15.47 16.96 38.97
CA PHE A 123 14.90 16.89 40.31
C PHE A 123 15.61 15.89 41.23
N PHE A 124 16.13 14.78 40.70
CA PHE A 124 16.71 13.70 41.50
C PHE A 124 18.24 13.58 41.34
N SER A 125 18.86 14.45 40.52
CA SER A 125 20.31 14.48 40.26
C SER A 125 20.91 13.14 39.77
N GLU A 126 20.06 12.22 39.31
CA GLU A 126 20.49 10.88 38.87
C GLU A 126 21.29 10.96 37.57
N GLY A 127 22.26 10.06 37.39
CA GLY A 127 23.04 9.96 36.15
C GLY A 127 22.22 9.42 34.97
N LEU A 128 22.26 10.10 33.81
CA LEU A 128 21.61 9.61 32.57
C LEU A 128 22.40 8.49 31.88
N ARG A 129 23.70 8.37 32.18
CA ARG A 129 24.68 7.71 31.31
C ARG A 129 24.47 6.20 31.19
N ASP A 130 23.88 5.57 32.21
CA ASP A 130 23.71 4.11 32.29
C ASP A 130 22.27 3.63 31.97
N ARG A 131 21.41 4.53 31.49
CA ARG A 131 19.99 4.22 31.22
C ARG A 131 19.80 3.88 29.73
N PRO A 132 19.52 2.61 29.36
CA PRO A 132 19.26 2.24 27.96
C PRO A 132 18.03 2.97 27.37
N LEU A 133 17.15 3.50 28.23
CA LEU A 133 16.03 4.35 27.86
C LEU A 133 16.45 5.64 27.13
N LEU A 134 17.65 6.18 27.40
CA LEU A 134 18.13 7.38 26.71
C LEU A 134 18.38 7.08 25.22
N LEU A 135 19.04 5.95 24.93
CA LEU A 135 19.29 5.51 23.57
C LEU A 135 17.97 5.21 22.84
N LEU A 136 17.02 4.59 23.52
CA LEU A 136 15.68 4.35 22.97
C LEU A 136 14.96 5.66 22.63
N ALA A 137 15.01 6.66 23.51
CA ALA A 137 14.38 7.96 23.29
C ALA A 137 14.94 8.65 22.03
N ILE A 138 16.27 8.69 21.91
CA ILE A 138 16.96 9.26 20.75
C ILE A 138 16.58 8.50 19.48
N LEU A 139 16.60 7.16 19.53
CA LEU A 139 16.23 6.31 18.38
C LEU A 139 14.80 6.57 17.92
N LEU A 140 13.84 6.65 18.83
CA LEU A 140 12.44 6.94 18.50
C LEU A 140 12.27 8.35 17.92
N ILE A 141 13.00 9.35 18.43
CA ILE A 141 12.98 10.69 17.87
C ILE A 141 13.51 10.69 16.42
N VAL A 142 14.66 10.06 16.18
CA VAL A 142 15.28 9.98 14.84
C VAL A 142 14.38 9.23 13.86
N ILE A 143 13.85 8.06 14.25
CA ILE A 143 12.92 7.28 13.42
C ILE A 143 11.64 8.08 13.17
N GLY A 144 11.10 8.74 14.19
CA GLY A 144 9.90 9.57 14.06
C GLY A 144 10.07 10.68 13.03
N VAL A 145 11.15 11.45 13.10
CA VAL A 145 11.48 12.49 12.12
C VAL A 145 11.67 11.90 10.72
N GLN A 146 12.37 10.77 10.59
CA GLN A 146 12.60 10.12 9.30
C GLN A 146 11.28 9.68 8.64
N LEU A 147 10.34 9.15 9.43
CA LEU A 147 9.01 8.79 8.94
C LEU A 147 8.22 10.01 8.46
N LEU A 148 8.26 11.13 9.21
CA LEU A 148 7.61 12.38 8.79
C LEU A 148 8.16 12.88 7.45
N ILE A 149 9.49 12.87 7.29
CA ILE A 149 10.16 13.26 6.03
C ILE A 149 9.75 12.32 4.89
N MET A 150 9.70 11.00 5.14
CA MET A 150 9.29 10.03 4.12
C MET A 150 7.84 10.26 3.67
N GLY A 151 6.94 10.61 4.60
CA GLY A 151 5.56 10.99 4.29
C GLY A 151 5.47 12.22 3.39
N LEU A 152 6.23 13.27 3.72
CA LEU A 152 6.28 14.50 2.93
C LEU A 152 6.86 14.26 1.53
N LEU A 153 7.96 13.51 1.43
CA LEU A 153 8.55 13.14 0.14
C LEU A 153 7.59 12.33 -0.71
N GLY A 154 6.87 11.37 -0.11
CA GLY A 154 5.83 10.62 -0.80
C GLY A 154 4.74 11.53 -1.36
N GLU A 155 4.30 12.52 -0.58
CA GLU A 155 3.27 13.48 -0.97
C GLU A 155 3.74 14.36 -2.15
N LEU A 156 5.01 14.77 -2.15
CA LEU A 156 5.59 15.52 -3.27
C LEU A 156 5.67 14.66 -4.53
N ILE A 157 6.20 13.44 -4.43
CA ILE A 157 6.34 12.52 -5.57
C ILE A 157 4.97 12.23 -6.19
N ILE A 158 3.95 11.95 -5.38
CA ILE A 158 2.63 11.63 -5.91
C ILE A 158 1.99 12.86 -6.57
N ARG A 159 2.13 14.04 -5.99
CA ARG A 159 1.62 15.29 -6.59
C ARG A 159 2.30 15.55 -7.93
N THR A 160 3.62 15.47 -7.99
CA THR A 160 4.36 15.60 -9.26
C THR A 160 3.94 14.53 -10.26
N TYR A 161 3.71 13.29 -9.83
CA TYR A 161 3.26 12.21 -10.71
C TYR A 161 1.86 12.44 -11.30
N TYR A 162 0.91 12.96 -10.52
CA TYR A 162 -0.43 13.27 -11.04
C TYR A 162 -0.44 14.53 -11.90
N GLU A 163 0.28 15.58 -11.48
CA GLU A 163 0.41 16.83 -12.23
C GLU A 163 1.03 16.60 -13.61
N THR A 164 2.07 15.76 -13.69
CA THR A 164 2.76 15.45 -14.95
C THR A 164 1.97 14.52 -15.88
N GLN A 165 0.95 13.80 -15.37
CA GLN A 165 0.17 12.89 -16.20
C GLN A 165 -1.01 13.55 -16.90
N ASP A 166 -1.35 14.80 -16.58
CA ASP A 166 -2.46 15.56 -17.16
C ASP A 166 -3.73 14.69 -17.33
N LYS A 167 -3.97 13.84 -16.32
CA LYS A 167 -5.03 12.84 -16.35
C LYS A 167 -6.27 13.39 -15.65
N PRO A 168 -7.42 13.46 -16.34
CA PRO A 168 -8.67 13.78 -15.69
C PRO A 168 -8.97 12.74 -14.59
N ILE A 169 -9.52 13.19 -13.46
CA ILE A 169 -9.92 12.34 -12.32
C ILE A 169 -11.03 11.35 -12.74
N TYR A 170 -11.66 11.58 -13.89
CA TYR A 170 -12.73 10.76 -14.44
C TYR A 170 -12.28 10.04 -15.73
N THR A 171 -12.84 8.85 -15.95
CA THR A 171 -12.75 8.16 -17.24
C THR A 171 -14.13 8.21 -17.88
N VAL A 172 -14.23 8.80 -19.07
CA VAL A 172 -15.49 8.79 -19.84
C VAL A 172 -15.67 7.41 -20.46
N ARG A 173 -16.79 6.76 -20.17
CA ARG A 173 -17.12 5.44 -20.72
C ARG A 173 -17.77 5.54 -22.09
N GLU A 174 -18.64 6.52 -22.27
CA GLU A 174 -19.41 6.73 -23.50
C GLU A 174 -19.86 8.19 -23.53
N ILE A 175 -19.76 8.84 -24.69
CA ILE A 175 -20.33 10.16 -24.95
C ILE A 175 -21.58 9.90 -25.78
N ILE A 176 -22.75 10.12 -25.19
CA ILE A 176 -24.02 10.01 -25.91
C ILE A 176 -24.28 11.37 -26.55
N ASP A 177 -23.89 11.49 -27.81
CA ASP A 177 -24.19 12.68 -28.60
C ASP A 177 -25.70 12.67 -28.91
N THR A 178 -26.45 13.60 -28.31
CA THR A 178 -27.86 13.78 -28.65
C THR A 178 -27.86 14.67 -29.89
N GLN A 179 -27.96 14.04 -31.06
CA GLN A 179 -28.16 14.75 -32.32
C GLN A 179 -29.48 15.54 -32.20
N GLU A 180 -29.39 16.83 -31.91
CA GLU A 180 -30.50 17.78 -32.05
C GLU A 180 -30.82 17.87 -33.55
N ASN A 181 -31.99 17.36 -33.91
CA ASN A 181 -32.67 17.65 -35.18
C ASN A 181 -33.29 19.05 -35.14
#